data_AF-A0A8H6TQF9-F1
#
_entry.id   AF-A0A8H6TQF9-F1
#
_cell.length_a   1.000
_cell.length_b   1.000
_cell.length_c   1.000
_cell.angle_alpha   90.00
_cell.angle_beta   90.00
_cell.angle_gamma   90.00
#
_symmetry.space_group_name_H-M   'P 1'
#
loop_
_entity.id
_entity.type
_entity.pdbx_description
1 polymer ?
#
loop_
_entity_poly.entity_id
_entity_poly.type
_entity_poly.pdbx_seq_one_letter_code
_entity_poly.pdbx_strand_id
1 'polypeptide(L)'
;MAAPAIQKKFLSASTFAVVGASKDTNKFGTKILNWYKERGMPVHPVHPRLQRESELEGIPTVASIADLPAPAETSISIVTPPKVTLSILESALALSVPALWIQPGAADDEVVAWIKENGMADRVVWGGPCILVLGDRLRASL
;
A
#
# COMPACT_ATOMS: atom_id res chain seq x y z
N MET A 1 -12.98 -0.84 11.37
CA MET A 1 -12.05 0.26 11.64
C MET A 1 -10.73 -0.33 12.09
N ALA A 2 -9.61 0.05 11.49
CA ALA A 2 -8.30 -0.33 11.99
C ALA A 2 -7.98 0.43 13.28
N ALA A 3 -7.33 -0.24 14.24
CA ALA A 3 -6.86 0.41 15.45
C ALA A 3 -5.70 1.38 15.13
N PRO A 4 -5.57 2.52 15.85
CA PRO A 4 -4.45 3.46 15.67
C PRO A 4 -3.05 2.80 15.72
N ALA A 5 -2.91 1.69 16.45
CA ALA A 5 -1.67 0.92 16.53
C ALA A 5 -1.23 0.35 15.16
N ILE A 6 -2.16 -0.12 14.33
CA ILE A 6 -1.85 -0.71 13.02
C ILE A 6 -1.37 0.37 12.06
N GLN A 7 -1.99 1.55 12.10
CA GLN A 7 -1.58 2.70 11.29
C GLN A 7 -0.17 3.20 11.66
N LYS A 8 0.17 3.20 12.95
CA LYS A 8 1.53 3.51 13.40
C LYS A 8 2.54 2.45 12.95
N LYS A 9 2.21 1.16 13.11
CA LYS A 9 3.03 0.04 12.60
C LYS A 9 3.26 0.14 11.09
N PHE A 10 2.24 0.53 10.33
CA PHE A 10 2.38 0.74 8.89
C PHE A 10 3.41 1.82 8.56
N LEU A 11 3.31 2.97 9.22
CA LEU A 11 4.18 4.12 8.97
C LEU A 11 5.59 4.01 9.59
N SER A 12 5.85 3.01 10.43
CA SER A 12 7.19 2.73 10.99
C SER A 12 8.08 1.89 10.08
N ALA A 13 7.62 1.48 8.90
CA ALA A 13 8.44 0.77 7.93
C ALA A 13 9.56 1.66 7.35
N SER A 14 10.68 1.03 6.97
CA SER A 14 11.83 1.71 6.37
C SER A 14 11.58 2.11 4.91
N THR A 15 10.71 1.37 4.23
CA THR A 15 10.37 1.58 2.82
C THR A 15 8.89 1.27 2.58
N PHE A 16 8.35 1.84 1.50
CA PHE A 16 6.95 1.76 1.14
C PHE A 16 6.75 1.29 -0.29
N ALA A 17 5.55 0.81 -0.60
CA ALA A 17 5.14 0.55 -1.96
C ALA A 17 3.71 1.05 -2.21
N VAL A 18 3.43 1.44 -3.45
CA VAL A 18 2.09 1.81 -3.90
C VAL A 18 1.66 0.91 -5.03
N VAL A 19 0.66 0.07 -4.76
CA VAL A 19 0.01 -0.74 -5.79
C VAL A 19 -1.21 0.03 -6.31
N GLY A 20 -1.25 0.25 -7.63
CA GLY A 20 -2.31 1.04 -8.29
C GLY A 20 -1.93 2.48 -8.61
N ALA A 21 -0.64 2.85 -8.52
CA ALA A 21 -0.11 4.05 -9.17
C ALA A 21 -0.09 3.87 -10.70
N SER A 22 -0.20 4.99 -11.43
CA SER A 22 -0.12 4.99 -12.90
C SER A 22 0.44 6.31 -13.43
N LYS A 23 0.61 6.45 -14.75
CA LYS A 23 1.01 7.73 -15.37
C LYS A 23 -0.02 8.86 -15.21
N ASP A 24 -1.27 8.54 -14.90
CA ASP A 24 -2.30 9.54 -14.66
C ASP A 24 -2.17 10.13 -13.24
N THR A 25 -1.63 11.34 -13.16
CA THR A 25 -1.38 12.07 -11.92
C THR A 25 -2.65 12.52 -11.19
N ASN A 26 -3.81 12.48 -11.85
CA ASN A 26 -5.08 12.80 -11.20
C ASN A 26 -5.59 11.66 -10.30
N LYS A 27 -5.11 10.43 -10.54
CA LYS A 27 -5.53 9.25 -9.77
C LYS A 27 -4.89 9.20 -8.40
N PHE A 28 -5.63 8.61 -7.46
CA PHE A 28 -5.21 8.52 -6.07
C PHE A 28 -3.92 7.72 -5.87
N GLY A 29 -3.67 6.67 -6.66
CA GLY A 29 -2.42 5.92 -6.58
C GLY A 29 -1.20 6.80 -6.80
N THR A 30 -1.21 7.65 -7.83
CA THR A 30 -0.11 8.55 -8.14
C THR A 30 -0.02 9.72 -7.15
N LYS A 31 -1.16 10.23 -6.66
CA LYS A 31 -1.16 11.21 -5.56
C LYS A 31 -0.53 10.65 -4.27
N ILE A 32 -0.80 9.38 -3.95
CA ILE A 32 -0.20 8.70 -2.80
C ILE A 32 1.29 8.45 -3.02
N LEU A 33 1.70 8.05 -4.22
CA LEU A 33 3.11 7.92 -4.58
C LEU A 33 3.86 9.24 -4.36
N ASN A 34 3.31 10.36 -4.85
CA ASN A 34 3.88 11.68 -4.66
C ASN A 34 3.87 12.12 -3.20
N TRP A 35 2.84 11.77 -2.42
CA TRP A 35 2.80 12.04 -0.98
C TRP A 35 4.02 11.46 -0.25
N TYR A 36 4.39 10.20 -0.54
CA TYR A 36 5.61 9.59 0.03
C TYR A 36 6.88 10.29 -0.45
N LYS A 37 7.00 10.52 -1.77
CA LYS A 37 8.15 11.17 -2.40
C LYS A 37 8.44 12.55 -1.81
N GLU A 38 7.42 13.40 -1.68
CA GLU A 38 7.51 14.75 -1.11
C GLU A 38 7.98 14.75 0.36
N ARG A 39 7.79 13.63 1.06
CA ARG A 39 8.15 13.45 2.47
C ARG A 39 9.49 12.76 2.66
N GLY A 40 10.23 12.51 1.58
CA GLY A 40 11.51 11.80 1.61
C GLY A 40 11.38 10.35 2.07
N MET A 41 10.20 9.74 1.94
CA MET A 41 9.97 8.35 2.33
C MET A 41 10.27 7.44 1.13
N PRO A 42 11.20 6.47 1.26
CA PRO A 42 11.52 5.54 0.18
C PRO A 42 10.25 4.81 -0.26
N VAL A 43 9.94 4.86 -1.56
CA VAL A 43 8.70 4.28 -2.09
C VAL A 43 8.93 3.67 -3.46
N HIS A 44 8.26 2.56 -3.73
CA HIS A 44 8.28 1.88 -5.03
C HIS A 44 6.86 1.83 -5.63
N PRO A 45 6.65 2.31 -6.86
CA PRO A 45 5.44 1.99 -7.60
C PRO A 45 5.45 0.51 -8.00
N VAL A 46 4.30 -0.15 -7.85
CA VAL A 46 4.10 -1.54 -8.26
C VAL A 46 3.04 -1.58 -9.36
N HIS A 47 3.43 -2.03 -10.55
CA HIS A 47 2.54 -2.12 -11.70
C HIS A 47 2.90 -3.32 -12.61
N PRO A 48 1.96 -4.23 -12.91
CA PRO A 48 2.26 -5.49 -13.59
C PRO A 48 2.68 -5.33 -15.07
N ARG A 49 2.46 -4.15 -15.66
CA ARG A 49 2.80 -3.88 -17.07
C ARG A 49 3.96 -2.89 -17.16
N LEU A 50 5.17 -3.34 -16.84
CA LEU A 50 6.39 -2.52 -16.89
C LEU A 50 6.66 -1.93 -18.28
N GLN A 51 6.30 -2.63 -19.36
CA GLN A 51 6.39 -2.12 -20.73
C GLN A 51 5.70 -0.76 -20.91
N ARG A 52 4.65 -0.48 -20.12
CA ARG A 52 3.86 0.75 -20.21
C ARG A 52 4.34 1.81 -19.23
N GLU A 53 4.86 1.38 -18.08
CA GLU A 53 5.14 2.22 -16.92
C GLU A 53 6.38 1.73 -16.17
N SER A 54 7.53 1.71 -16.84
CA SER A 54 8.82 1.30 -16.25
C SER A 54 9.32 2.24 -15.16
N GLU A 55 8.80 3.48 -15.17
CA GLU A 55 9.06 4.52 -14.18
C GLU A 55 7.78 5.34 -13.99
N LEU A 56 7.50 5.75 -12.76
CA LEU A 56 6.46 6.72 -12.41
C LEU A 56 7.05 7.81 -11.51
N GLU A 57 6.81 9.06 -11.86
CA GLU A 57 7.28 10.23 -11.09
C GLU A 57 8.80 10.21 -10.80
N GLY A 58 9.62 9.68 -11.72
CA GLY A 58 11.07 9.57 -11.52
C GLY A 58 11.51 8.35 -10.70
N ILE A 59 10.60 7.44 -10.37
CA ILE A 59 10.86 6.26 -9.52
C ILE A 59 10.68 4.99 -10.34
N PRO A 60 11.69 4.07 -10.37
CA PRO A 60 11.58 2.80 -11.05
C PRO A 60 10.40 1.96 -10.53
N THR A 61 9.65 1.37 -11.46
CA THR A 61 8.49 0.53 -11.15
C THR A 61 8.90 -0.94 -11.08
N VAL A 62 8.33 -1.68 -10.12
CA VAL A 62 8.43 -3.15 -10.05
C VAL A 62 7.14 -3.83 -10.52
N ALA A 63 7.25 -5.04 -11.07
CA ALA A 63 6.09 -5.71 -11.67
C ALA A 63 5.10 -6.22 -10.63
N SER A 64 5.62 -6.75 -9.51
CA SER A 64 4.84 -7.31 -8.43
C SER A 64 5.46 -6.95 -7.07
N ILE A 65 4.72 -7.19 -6.00
CA ILE A 65 5.25 -6.98 -4.64
C ILE A 65 6.35 -7.99 -4.28
N ALA A 66 6.46 -9.11 -5.01
CA ALA A 66 7.54 -10.08 -4.83
C ALA A 66 8.88 -9.56 -5.39
N ASP A 67 8.82 -8.61 -6.32
CA ASP A 67 9.99 -7.99 -6.95
C ASP A 67 10.50 -6.77 -6.15
N LEU A 68 9.88 -6.46 -5.01
CA LEU A 68 10.38 -5.41 -4.12
C LEU A 68 11.75 -5.84 -3.54
N PRO A 69 12.72 -4.92 -3.35
CA PRO A 69 14.04 -5.28 -2.84
C PRO A 69 14.04 -5.96 -1.46
N ALA A 70 13.09 -5.59 -0.59
CA ALA A 70 12.92 -6.15 0.74
C ALA A 70 11.44 -6.20 1.14
N PRO A 71 10.63 -7.15 0.64
CA PRO A 71 9.18 -7.17 0.87
C PRO A 71 8.81 -7.23 2.36
N ALA A 72 9.59 -7.95 3.17
CA ALA A 72 9.40 -8.08 4.62
C ALA A 72 9.69 -6.78 5.41
N GLU A 73 10.30 -5.78 4.79
CA GLU A 73 10.56 -4.45 5.36
C GLU A 73 9.67 -3.36 4.73
N THR A 74 8.84 -3.72 3.74
CA THR A 74 8.08 -2.77 2.92
C THR A 74 6.61 -2.73 3.31
N SER A 75 6.10 -1.57 3.78
CA SER A 75 4.66 -1.37 3.99
C SER A 75 3.95 -0.96 2.70
N ILE A 76 2.75 -1.50 2.44
CA ILE A 76 2.11 -1.39 1.12
C ILE A 76 0.77 -0.64 1.14
N SER A 77 0.69 0.48 0.42
CA SER A 77 -0.58 1.15 0.11
C SER A 77 -1.25 0.48 -1.10
N ILE A 78 -2.51 0.04 -0.95
CA ILE A 78 -3.28 -0.60 -2.02
C ILE A 78 -4.40 0.33 -2.49
N VAL A 79 -4.41 0.62 -3.78
CA VAL A 79 -5.37 1.54 -4.45
C VAL A 79 -5.99 0.88 -5.68
N THR A 80 -6.19 -0.44 -5.63
CA THR A 80 -6.72 -1.26 -6.73
C THR A 80 -8.16 -1.69 -6.49
N PRO A 81 -8.91 -2.14 -7.52
CA PRO A 81 -10.22 -2.75 -7.32
C PRO A 81 -10.17 -3.96 -6.36
N PRO A 82 -11.24 -4.27 -5.60
CA PRO A 82 -11.24 -5.30 -4.57
C PRO A 82 -10.71 -6.68 -5.00
N LYS A 83 -11.11 -7.14 -6.20
CA LYS A 83 -10.62 -8.42 -6.76
C LYS A 83 -9.09 -8.47 -6.87
N VAL A 84 -8.45 -7.35 -7.23
CA VAL A 84 -6.99 -7.27 -7.32
C VAL A 84 -6.38 -7.13 -5.92
N THR A 85 -7.05 -6.42 -5.01
CA THR A 85 -6.66 -6.31 -3.60
C THR A 85 -6.53 -7.68 -2.94
N LEU A 86 -7.45 -8.62 -3.20
CA LEU A 86 -7.38 -10.00 -2.69
C LEU A 86 -6.07 -10.70 -3.10
N SER A 87 -5.73 -10.69 -4.39
CA SER A 87 -4.49 -11.33 -4.87
C SER A 87 -3.22 -10.67 -4.29
N ILE A 88 -3.27 -9.36 -4.02
CA ILE A 88 -2.17 -8.66 -3.35
C ILE A 88 -2.06 -9.10 -1.89
N LEU A 89 -3.19 -9.28 -1.18
CA LEU A 89 -3.20 -9.75 0.21
C LEU A 89 -2.65 -11.17 0.34
N GLU A 90 -3.03 -12.09 -0.56
CA GLU A 90 -2.48 -13.45 -0.63
C GLU A 90 -0.96 -13.42 -0.81
N SER A 91 -0.47 -12.63 -1.77
CA SER A 91 0.95 -12.48 -2.03
C SER A 91 1.68 -11.86 -0.83
N ALA A 92 1.06 -10.87 -0.18
CA ALA A 92 1.65 -10.16 0.95
C ALA A 92 1.76 -11.05 2.19
N LEU A 93 0.79 -11.95 2.40
CA LEU A 93 0.84 -12.97 3.44
C LEU A 93 2.03 -13.91 3.22
N ALA A 94 2.20 -14.42 1.99
CA ALA A 94 3.31 -15.31 1.63
C ALA A 94 4.69 -14.66 1.79
N LEU A 95 4.79 -13.36 1.47
CA LEU A 95 6.02 -12.58 1.54
C LEU A 95 6.31 -11.98 2.92
N SER A 96 5.46 -12.25 3.92
CA SER A 96 5.59 -11.69 5.28
C SER A 96 5.66 -10.16 5.30
N VAL A 97 4.88 -9.49 4.44
CA VAL A 97 4.77 -8.03 4.41
C VAL A 97 4.31 -7.53 5.79
N PRO A 98 4.99 -6.52 6.37
CA PRO A 98 4.81 -6.15 7.76
C PRO A 98 3.46 -5.48 8.03
N ALA A 99 2.99 -4.65 7.09
CA ALA A 99 1.71 -3.98 7.17
C ALA A 99 1.20 -3.52 5.80
N LEU A 100 -0.12 -3.45 5.66
CA LEU A 100 -0.79 -2.98 4.44
C LEU A 100 -1.85 -1.94 4.78
N TRP A 101 -2.09 -1.01 3.88
CA TRP A 101 -3.15 -0.01 4.01
C TRP A 101 -4.00 0.03 2.74
N ILE A 102 -5.20 -0.55 2.86
CA ILE A 102 -6.19 -0.55 1.80
C ILE A 102 -6.90 0.79 1.81
N GLN A 103 -6.70 1.56 0.75
CA GLN A 103 -7.27 2.89 0.63
C GLN A 103 -8.78 2.82 0.35
N PRO A 104 -9.54 3.90 0.60
CA PRO A 104 -10.97 3.91 0.35
C PRO A 104 -11.34 3.46 -1.07
N GLY A 105 -12.33 2.57 -1.19
CA GLY A 105 -12.78 2.00 -2.46
C GLY A 105 -12.00 0.76 -2.94
N ALA A 106 -10.93 0.35 -2.26
CA ALA A 106 -10.12 -0.81 -2.61
C ALA A 106 -10.47 -2.10 -1.83
N ALA A 107 -11.52 -2.07 -1.00
CA ALA A 107 -12.05 -3.22 -0.28
C ALA A 107 -13.57 -3.31 -0.41
N ASP A 108 -14.07 -4.54 -0.43
CA ASP A 108 -15.46 -4.93 -0.27
C ASP A 108 -15.59 -5.97 0.88
N ASP A 109 -16.76 -6.56 1.06
CA ASP A 109 -17.01 -7.53 2.12
C ASP A 109 -16.16 -8.81 1.97
N GLU A 110 -15.83 -9.22 0.75
CA GLU A 110 -14.98 -10.38 0.48
C GLU A 110 -13.54 -10.12 0.93
N VAL A 111 -12.99 -8.94 0.60
CA VAL A 111 -11.68 -8.51 1.10
C VAL A 111 -11.65 -8.50 2.62
N VAL A 112 -12.70 -7.97 3.26
CA VAL A 112 -12.76 -7.88 4.73
C VAL A 112 -12.88 -9.26 5.38
N ALA A 113 -13.67 -10.16 4.81
CA ALA A 113 -13.78 -11.54 5.28
C ALA A 113 -12.43 -12.26 5.20
N TRP A 114 -11.78 -12.18 4.04
CA TRP A 114 -10.47 -12.82 3.80
C TRP A 114 -9.41 -12.35 4.80
N ILE A 115 -9.33 -11.04 5.08
CA ILE A 115 -8.38 -10.47 6.06
C ILE A 115 -8.56 -11.11 7.45
N LYS A 116 -9.81 -11.32 7.87
CA LYS A 116 -10.13 -11.89 9.18
C LYS A 116 -9.83 -13.39 9.24
N GLU A 117 -10.25 -14.12 8.22
CA GLU A 117 -10.08 -15.58 8.12
C GLU A 117 -8.60 -15.98 8.06
N ASN A 118 -7.75 -15.15 7.47
CA ASN A 118 -6.32 -15.40 7.31
C ASN A 118 -5.45 -14.71 8.39
N GLY A 119 -6.06 -14.20 9.47
CA GLY A 119 -5.32 -13.67 10.62
C GLY A 119 -4.49 -12.42 10.33
N MET A 120 -4.87 -11.62 9.32
CA MET A 120 -4.16 -10.40 8.92
C MET A 120 -4.73 -9.11 9.54
N ALA A 121 -5.76 -9.24 10.38
CA ALA A 121 -6.44 -8.11 11.01
C ALA A 121 -5.53 -7.23 11.89
N ASP A 122 -4.36 -7.74 12.32
CA ASP A 122 -3.37 -7.06 13.15
C ASP A 122 -2.37 -6.20 12.36
N ARG A 123 -2.39 -6.31 11.02
CA ARG A 123 -1.40 -5.66 10.14
C ARG A 123 -2.01 -4.98 8.91
N VAL A 124 -3.28 -5.19 8.64
CA VAL A 124 -3.98 -4.51 7.53
C VAL A 124 -4.81 -3.35 8.08
N VAL A 125 -4.74 -2.20 7.44
CA VAL A 125 -5.62 -1.06 7.66
C VAL A 125 -6.71 -1.05 6.59
N TRP A 126 -7.98 -1.09 7.00
CA TRP A 126 -9.13 -1.01 6.09
C TRP A 126 -10.32 -0.28 6.74
N GLY A 127 -11.27 0.18 5.90
CA GLY A 127 -12.51 0.82 6.35
C GLY A 127 -12.29 2.13 7.12
N GLY A 128 -11.20 2.84 6.82
CA GLY A 128 -10.82 4.12 7.43
C GLY A 128 -10.42 5.14 6.37
N PRO A 129 -10.04 6.36 6.79
CA PRO A 129 -9.68 7.43 5.86
C PRO A 129 -8.39 7.11 5.10
N CYS A 130 -8.23 7.81 3.97
CA CYS A 130 -7.05 7.72 3.12
C CYS A 130 -5.78 8.17 3.85
N ILE A 131 -4.63 7.61 3.47
CA ILE A 131 -3.31 8.05 3.95
C ILE A 131 -3.06 9.54 3.67
N LEU A 132 -3.60 10.09 2.59
CA LEU A 132 -3.50 11.52 2.28
C LEU A 132 -4.18 12.42 3.33
N VAL A 133 -5.13 11.86 4.10
CA VAL A 133 -5.90 12.60 5.11
C VAL A 133 -5.28 12.47 6.50
N LEU A 134 -4.84 11.26 6.88
CA LEU A 134 -4.30 11.00 8.22
C LEU A 134 -2.78 10.90 8.30
N GLY A 135 -2.11 10.63 7.19
CA GLY A 135 -0.70 10.23 7.17
C GLY A 135 0.20 11.23 7.87
N ASP A 136 0.03 12.54 7.61
CA ASP A 136 0.86 13.57 8.24
C ASP A 136 0.65 13.69 9.75
N ARG A 137 -0.62 13.64 10.18
CA ARG A 137 -0.95 13.67 11.61
C ARG A 137 -0.36 12.45 12.33
N LEU A 138 -0.46 11.28 11.72
CA LEU A 138 0.07 10.05 12.30
C LEU A 138 1.60 10.09 12.36
N ARG A 139 2.27 10.53 11.29
CA ARG A 139 3.74 10.68 11.24
C ARG A 139 4.28 11.66 12.28
N ALA A 140 3.56 12.75 12.54
CA ALA A 140 3.94 13.70 13.60
C ALA A 140 3.86 13.11 15.02
N SER A 141 3.32 11.89 15.17
CA SER A 141 3.14 11.18 16.45
C SER A 141 3.93 9.88 16.55
N LEU A 142 4.88 9.67 15.63
CA LEU A 142 5.83 8.55 15.60
C LEU A 142 7.14 8.93 16.29
#